data_AF-Q64UY8-F1
#
_entry.id   AF-Q64UY8-F1
#
_cell.length_a   1.000
_cell.length_b   1.000
_cell.length_c   1.000
_cell.angle_alpha   90.00
_cell.angle_beta   90.00
_cell.angle_gamma   90.00
#
_symmetry.space_group_name_H-M   'P 1'
#
loop_
_entity.id
_entity.type
_entity.pdbx_description
1 polymer ?
#
loop_
_entity_poly.entity_id
_entity_poly.type
_entity_poly.pdbx_seq_one_letter_code
_entity_poly.pdbx_strand_id
1 'polypeptide(L)'
;MKQIVTVTLNHICPMVTGITPHVGGPIIGPGCPGVLVNGTPVSLMGDACVCCGPPDMIAQGYPGIMVDGIPVVVQNCMTAHGGTIPMGVPGVTVGNATPIEPMTMHIKRIPFPRIRVIDKIGAAISGNSKRLKQAADNQNDLRKKAFREELAIYNVHWEREEVFTDEGFMRHKITVVADTSGYEEGETITFTITPDDIDPDFGLQPDEKQVEGTVENGRVRAEWLVEI
;
A
#
# COMPACT_ATOMS: atom_id res chain seq x y z
N MET A 1 -6.48 -3.02 -21.24
CA MET A 1 -5.14 -3.41 -20.77
C MET A 1 -4.46 -2.17 -20.18
N LYS A 2 -3.70 -2.29 -19.08
CA LYS A 2 -2.94 -1.21 -18.46
C LYS A 2 -1.47 -1.59 -18.38
N GLN A 3 -0.56 -0.64 -18.56
CA GLN A 3 0.88 -0.90 -18.48
C GLN A 3 1.31 -1.11 -17.02
N ILE A 4 2.25 -2.04 -16.79
CA ILE A 4 2.89 -2.25 -15.49
C ILE A 4 3.87 -1.10 -15.23
N VAL A 5 3.91 -0.61 -13.98
CA VAL A 5 4.79 0.48 -13.56
C VAL A 5 5.96 -0.10 -12.76
N THR A 6 7.17 0.35 -13.06
CA THR A 6 8.37 0.07 -12.27
C THR A 6 8.74 1.29 -11.42
N VAL A 7 9.62 1.09 -10.45
CA VAL A 7 10.34 2.22 -9.82
C VAL A 7 11.06 3.03 -10.90
N THR A 8 11.48 4.26 -10.56
CA THR A 8 12.06 5.29 -11.46
C THR A 8 11.12 5.95 -12.48
N LEU A 9 9.95 5.36 -12.77
CA LEU A 9 8.94 6.04 -13.57
C LEU A 9 8.37 7.23 -12.78
N ASN A 10 7.96 8.27 -13.50
CA ASN A 10 7.49 9.50 -12.87
C ASN A 10 6.00 9.47 -12.59
N HIS A 11 5.61 10.07 -11.47
CA HIS A 11 4.24 10.52 -11.27
C HIS A 11 4.06 11.95 -11.76
N ILE A 12 2.81 12.37 -11.96
CA ILE A 12 2.44 13.77 -12.19
C ILE A 12 1.66 14.25 -10.97
N CYS A 13 2.12 15.33 -10.34
CA CYS A 13 1.50 15.89 -9.14
C CYS A 13 0.74 17.19 -9.45
N PRO A 14 -0.59 17.28 -9.24
CA PRO A 14 -1.36 18.51 -9.41
C PRO A 14 -1.38 19.39 -8.15
N MET A 15 -0.81 18.93 -7.03
CA MET A 15 -0.81 19.68 -5.77
C MET A 15 -0.05 20.99 -5.87
N VAL A 16 -0.39 21.94 -5.00
CA VAL A 16 0.22 23.27 -4.90
C VAL A 16 0.39 23.61 -3.44
N THR A 17 1.54 24.17 -3.06
CA THR A 17 1.80 24.70 -1.72
C THR A 17 2.10 26.19 -1.82
N GLY A 18 1.24 27.03 -1.24
CA GLY A 18 1.27 28.48 -1.42
C GLY A 18 1.15 28.85 -2.89
N ILE A 19 2.21 29.45 -3.44
CA ILE A 19 2.33 29.81 -4.86
C ILE A 19 3.10 28.77 -5.69
N THR A 20 3.69 27.77 -5.03
CA THR A 20 4.62 26.83 -5.67
C THR A 20 3.86 25.58 -6.10
N PRO A 21 3.68 25.34 -7.41
CA PRO A 21 3.14 24.07 -7.88
C PRO A 21 4.13 22.95 -7.59
N HIS A 22 3.61 21.80 -7.17
CA HIS A 22 4.42 20.59 -7.09
C HIS A 22 4.84 20.15 -8.49
N VAL A 23 5.94 19.41 -8.55
CA VAL A 23 6.41 18.73 -9.75
C VAL A 23 6.62 17.28 -9.36
N GLY A 24 5.90 16.38 -10.01
CA GLY A 24 6.05 14.96 -9.76
C GLY A 24 7.37 14.44 -10.31
N GLY A 25 8.03 13.60 -9.54
CA GLY A 25 9.28 12.96 -9.88
C GLY A 25 9.18 11.44 -9.79
N PRO A 26 10.34 10.75 -9.78
CA PRO A 26 10.39 9.30 -9.89
C PRO A 26 9.81 8.61 -8.67
N ILE A 27 9.23 7.44 -8.89
CA ILE A 27 8.93 6.45 -7.86
C ILE A 27 10.25 5.94 -7.31
N ILE A 28 10.42 5.99 -5.99
CA ILE A 28 11.66 5.59 -5.29
C ILE A 28 11.53 4.26 -4.54
N GLY A 29 10.33 3.71 -4.45
CA GLY A 29 10.12 2.34 -3.98
C GLY A 29 9.64 2.23 -2.53
N PRO A 30 9.85 1.06 -1.90
CA PRO A 30 10.88 0.06 -2.24
C PRO A 30 10.65 -0.77 -3.51
N GLY A 31 9.44 -0.80 -4.06
CA GLY A 31 9.06 -1.75 -5.11
C GLY A 31 9.24 -3.21 -4.64
N CYS A 32 9.33 -4.15 -5.59
CA CYS A 32 9.71 -5.54 -5.30
C CYS A 32 11.02 -5.92 -6.01
N PRO A 33 12.15 -6.04 -5.28
CA PRO A 33 13.43 -6.45 -5.88
C PRO A 33 13.42 -7.84 -6.52
N GLY A 34 12.51 -8.73 -6.11
CA GLY A 34 12.35 -10.07 -6.68
C GLY A 34 11.60 -10.09 -8.01
N VAL A 35 10.86 -9.03 -8.35
CA VAL A 35 10.04 -8.97 -9.56
C VAL A 35 10.48 -7.78 -10.41
N LEU A 36 11.24 -8.07 -11.46
CA LEU A 36 11.86 -7.08 -12.31
C LEU A 36 11.19 -6.99 -13.69
N VAL A 37 11.05 -5.77 -14.19
CA VAL A 37 10.73 -5.50 -15.59
C VAL A 37 11.86 -4.66 -16.18
N ASN A 38 12.49 -5.16 -17.24
CA ASN A 38 13.69 -4.56 -17.84
C ASN A 38 14.82 -4.29 -16.83
N GLY A 39 14.98 -5.17 -15.84
CA GLY A 39 15.99 -5.02 -14.78
C GLY A 39 15.63 -4.04 -13.67
N THR A 40 14.45 -3.41 -13.73
CA THR A 40 13.97 -2.45 -12.72
C THR A 40 12.85 -3.07 -11.88
N PRO A 41 12.87 -2.94 -10.54
CA PRO A 41 11.81 -3.44 -9.66
C PRO A 41 10.42 -2.93 -10.05
N VAL A 42 9.44 -3.83 -10.07
CA VAL A 42 8.02 -3.47 -10.21
C VAL A 42 7.59 -2.63 -9.01
N SER A 43 6.84 -1.56 -9.26
CA SER A 43 6.32 -0.69 -8.21
C SER A 43 5.04 -1.27 -7.61
N LEU A 44 4.89 -1.11 -6.31
CA LEU A 44 3.79 -1.62 -5.50
C LEU A 44 2.99 -0.49 -4.85
N MET A 45 1.71 -0.76 -4.57
CA MET A 45 0.86 0.17 -3.83
C MET A 45 1.52 0.52 -2.48
N GLY A 46 1.58 1.80 -2.16
CA GLY A 46 2.30 2.31 -0.99
C GLY A 46 3.73 2.76 -1.26
N ASP A 47 4.31 2.50 -2.44
CA ASP A 47 5.61 3.04 -2.81
C ASP A 47 5.63 4.58 -2.75
N ALA A 48 6.77 5.12 -2.33
CA ALA A 48 7.00 6.55 -2.27
C ALA A 48 7.43 7.12 -3.62
N CYS A 49 7.11 8.38 -3.85
CA CYS A 49 7.54 9.16 -5.01
C CYS A 49 8.24 10.44 -4.57
N VAL A 50 9.30 10.82 -5.30
CA VAL A 50 9.91 12.14 -5.16
C VAL A 50 8.98 13.19 -5.72
N CYS A 51 8.72 14.24 -4.97
CA CYS A 51 7.90 15.37 -5.39
C CYS A 51 8.57 16.69 -4.98
N CYS A 52 8.40 17.75 -5.77
CA CYS A 52 8.81 19.10 -5.39
C CYS A 52 7.84 19.68 -4.34
N GLY A 53 7.87 19.09 -3.15
CA GLY A 53 6.98 19.24 -2.00
C GLY A 53 7.36 18.17 -0.95
N PRO A 54 6.47 17.81 -0.01
CA PRO A 54 6.62 16.56 0.74
C PRO A 54 6.68 15.35 -0.21
N PRO A 55 7.34 14.23 0.17
CA PRO A 55 7.24 12.99 -0.59
C PRO A 55 5.79 12.57 -0.79
N ASP A 56 5.47 12.12 -2.00
CA ASP A 56 4.14 11.60 -2.33
C ASP A 56 4.13 10.07 -2.19
N MET A 57 2.94 9.47 -2.15
CA MET A 57 2.76 8.03 -1.99
C MET A 57 1.74 7.52 -3.00
N ILE A 58 2.01 6.37 -3.63
CA ILE A 58 1.05 5.73 -4.52
C ILE A 58 -0.07 5.11 -3.67
N ALA A 59 -1.28 5.65 -3.79
CA ALA A 59 -2.42 5.26 -2.98
C ALA A 59 -3.24 4.11 -3.57
N GLN A 60 -2.96 3.73 -4.83
CA GLN A 60 -3.70 2.70 -5.56
C GLN A 60 -2.81 1.67 -6.24
N GLY A 61 -3.31 0.44 -6.29
CA GLY A 61 -2.71 -0.65 -7.07
C GLY A 61 -3.77 -1.49 -7.78
N TYR A 62 -3.33 -2.40 -8.63
CA TYR A 62 -4.19 -3.25 -9.42
C TYR A 62 -4.35 -4.63 -8.75
N PRO A 63 -5.52 -4.97 -8.17
CA PRO A 63 -5.65 -6.17 -7.37
C PRO A 63 -5.72 -7.47 -8.21
N GLY A 64 -5.77 -7.36 -9.55
CA GLY A 64 -5.65 -8.53 -10.43
C GLY A 64 -4.22 -9.08 -10.54
N ILE A 65 -3.22 -8.34 -10.06
CA ILE A 65 -1.83 -8.82 -9.92
C ILE A 65 -1.28 -8.33 -8.60
N MET A 66 -0.97 -9.27 -7.71
CA MET A 66 -0.33 -8.99 -6.43
C MET A 66 1.09 -9.58 -6.42
N VAL A 67 2.02 -8.86 -5.81
CA VAL A 67 3.40 -9.31 -5.56
C VAL A 67 3.63 -9.14 -4.07
N ASP A 68 4.09 -10.19 -3.40
CA ASP A 68 4.20 -10.24 -1.93
C ASP A 68 2.88 -9.86 -1.22
N GLY A 69 1.75 -10.23 -1.84
CA GLY A 69 0.41 -9.86 -1.37
C GLY A 69 0.04 -8.39 -1.58
N ILE A 70 0.90 -7.55 -2.15
CA ILE A 70 0.64 -6.14 -2.40
C ILE A 70 0.22 -5.93 -3.86
N PRO A 71 -0.88 -5.20 -4.14
CA PRO A 71 -1.29 -4.87 -5.51
C PRO A 71 -0.22 -4.12 -6.30
N VAL A 72 0.04 -4.59 -7.53
CA VAL A 72 1.01 -3.97 -8.45
C VAL A 72 0.51 -2.63 -8.98
N VAL A 73 1.40 -1.64 -9.09
CA VAL A 73 1.07 -0.35 -9.67
C VAL A 73 0.98 -0.46 -11.19
N VAL A 74 -0.08 0.11 -11.75
CA VAL A 74 -0.32 0.18 -13.19
C VAL A 74 -0.52 1.63 -13.62
N GLN A 75 -0.48 1.84 -14.93
CA GLN A 75 -0.80 3.13 -15.53
C GLN A 75 -2.14 3.69 -14.99
N ASN A 76 -2.13 4.97 -14.64
CA ASN A 76 -3.20 5.76 -14.04
C ASN A 76 -3.57 5.39 -12.59
N CYS A 77 -2.77 4.60 -11.87
CA CYS A 77 -2.87 4.54 -10.42
C CYS A 77 -2.67 5.95 -9.82
N MET A 78 -3.48 6.27 -8.82
CA MET A 78 -3.46 7.58 -8.16
C MET A 78 -2.48 7.62 -6.98
N THR A 79 -2.08 8.84 -6.64
CA THR A 79 -1.15 9.16 -5.53
C THR A 79 -1.86 10.00 -4.46
N ALA A 80 -1.29 10.08 -3.25
CA ALA A 80 -1.85 10.80 -2.10
C ALA A 80 -2.00 12.30 -2.37
N HIS A 81 -1.15 12.90 -3.20
CA HIS A 81 -1.26 14.29 -3.62
C HIS A 81 -2.33 14.52 -4.70
N GLY A 82 -3.11 13.50 -5.06
CA GLY A 82 -4.14 13.57 -6.11
C GLY A 82 -3.56 13.49 -7.52
N GLY A 83 -2.29 13.08 -7.65
CA GLY A 83 -1.62 12.84 -8.93
C GLY A 83 -1.85 11.45 -9.47
N THR A 84 -1.23 11.15 -10.63
CA THR A 84 -1.29 9.83 -11.26
C THR A 84 0.06 9.39 -11.81
N ILE A 85 0.21 8.09 -12.06
CA ILE A 85 1.32 7.56 -12.87
C ILE A 85 0.87 7.51 -14.34
N PRO A 86 1.30 8.44 -15.22
CA PRO A 86 0.73 8.60 -16.56
C PRO A 86 1.09 7.46 -17.51
N MET A 87 2.17 6.72 -17.25
CA MET A 87 2.66 5.67 -18.13
C MET A 87 3.36 4.55 -17.35
N GLY A 88 3.28 3.34 -17.88
CA GLY A 88 4.09 2.21 -17.44
C GLY A 88 5.15 1.85 -18.46
N VAL A 89 5.73 0.66 -18.33
CA VAL A 89 6.72 0.15 -19.27
C VAL A 89 6.04 -0.22 -20.61
N PRO A 90 6.48 0.35 -21.74
CA PRO A 90 5.94 0.01 -23.06
C PRO A 90 6.05 -1.50 -23.34
N GLY A 91 4.98 -2.09 -23.85
CA GLY A 91 4.92 -3.52 -24.19
C GLY A 91 4.63 -4.46 -23.01
N VAL A 92 4.66 -3.98 -21.77
CA VAL A 92 4.34 -4.80 -20.59
C VAL A 92 2.99 -4.38 -20.03
N THR A 93 1.94 -5.12 -20.40
CA THR A 93 0.56 -4.79 -20.03
C THR A 93 -0.13 -5.92 -19.31
N VAL A 94 -1.03 -5.54 -18.42
CA VAL A 94 -1.99 -6.43 -17.77
C VAL A 94 -3.40 -6.15 -18.27
N GLY A 95 -4.18 -7.21 -18.43
CA GLY A 95 -5.61 -7.15 -18.62
C GLY A 95 -6.29 -8.25 -17.80
N ASN A 96 -7.61 -8.14 -17.69
CA ASN A 96 -8.45 -9.17 -17.12
C ASN A 96 -9.67 -9.39 -18.01
N ALA A 97 -10.41 -10.46 -17.75
CA ALA A 97 -11.65 -10.73 -18.47
C ALA A 97 -12.75 -9.70 -18.15
N THR A 98 -12.80 -9.20 -16.92
CA THR A 98 -13.84 -8.27 -16.42
C THR A 98 -13.20 -7.03 -15.81
N PRO A 99 -13.54 -5.79 -16.21
CA PRO A 99 -12.87 -4.59 -15.70
C PRO A 99 -12.77 -4.56 -14.16
N ILE A 100 -11.55 -4.57 -13.64
CA ILE A 100 -11.28 -4.46 -12.19
C ILE A 100 -10.83 -3.03 -11.90
N GLU A 101 -11.49 -2.39 -10.95
CA GLU A 101 -11.06 -1.09 -10.44
C GLU A 101 -9.79 -1.20 -9.59
N PRO A 102 -8.91 -0.18 -9.60
CA PRO A 102 -7.76 -0.16 -8.70
C PRO A 102 -8.21 -0.24 -7.24
N MET A 103 -7.54 -1.09 -6.47
CA MET A 103 -7.66 -1.12 -5.02
C MET A 103 -7.02 0.15 -4.46
N THR A 104 -7.69 0.79 -3.51
CA THR A 104 -7.20 1.98 -2.81
C THR A 104 -6.82 1.58 -1.39
N MET A 105 -5.67 2.05 -0.89
CA MET A 105 -5.26 1.81 0.50
C MET A 105 -6.29 2.35 1.50
N HIS A 106 -6.27 1.80 2.72
CA HIS A 106 -7.10 2.31 3.80
C HIS A 106 -6.82 3.80 4.08
N ILE A 107 -7.88 4.57 4.32
CA ILE A 107 -7.85 6.04 4.38
C ILE A 107 -6.83 6.59 5.38
N LYS A 108 -6.69 5.94 6.54
CA LYS A 108 -5.77 6.39 7.61
C LYS A 108 -4.30 6.16 7.26
N ARG A 109 -3.99 5.31 6.28
CA ARG A 109 -2.64 4.99 5.83
C ARG A 109 -2.16 5.86 4.66
N ILE A 110 -3.07 6.57 4.01
CA ILE A 110 -2.71 7.48 2.91
C ILE A 110 -2.33 8.85 3.51
N PRO A 111 -1.09 9.33 3.30
CA PRO A 111 -0.62 10.59 3.85
C PRO A 111 -1.12 11.79 3.03
N PHE A 112 -2.43 12.09 3.11
CA PHE A 112 -3.00 13.21 2.37
C PHE A 112 -2.44 14.57 2.85
N PRO A 113 -1.83 15.39 1.96
CA PRO A 113 -1.45 16.74 2.30
C PRO A 113 -2.68 17.60 2.60
N ARG A 114 -2.58 18.49 3.59
CA ARG A 114 -3.64 19.43 3.95
C ARG A 114 -3.59 20.66 3.05
N ILE A 115 -4.67 20.93 2.32
CA ILE A 115 -4.82 22.15 1.50
C ILE A 115 -5.30 23.30 2.40
N ARG A 116 -4.41 24.25 2.71
CA ARG A 116 -4.73 25.40 3.57
C ARG A 116 -5.37 26.52 2.76
N VAL A 117 -5.96 27.50 3.46
CA VAL A 117 -6.53 28.71 2.84
C VAL A 117 -5.47 29.48 2.05
N ILE A 118 -4.26 29.61 2.60
CA ILE A 118 -3.14 30.29 1.93
C ILE A 118 -2.71 29.59 0.64
N ASP A 119 -2.84 28.27 0.56
CA ASP A 119 -2.51 27.50 -0.65
C ASP A 119 -3.53 27.78 -1.76
N LYS A 120 -4.81 27.93 -1.42
CA LYS A 120 -5.87 28.33 -2.38
C LYS A 120 -5.65 29.74 -2.94
N ILE A 121 -5.32 30.70 -2.06
CA ILE A 121 -5.04 32.07 -2.47
C ILE A 121 -3.78 32.13 -3.34
N GLY A 122 -2.69 31.48 -2.90
CA GLY A 122 -1.44 31.43 -3.66
C GLY A 122 -1.59 30.73 -5.02
N ALA A 123 -2.37 29.65 -5.10
CA ALA A 123 -2.71 28.99 -6.36
C ALA A 123 -3.49 29.92 -7.30
N ALA A 124 -4.38 30.77 -6.78
CA ALA A 124 -5.11 31.74 -7.60
C ALA A 124 -4.20 32.82 -8.16
N ILE A 125 -3.29 33.36 -7.35
CA ILE A 125 -2.35 34.40 -7.77
C ILE A 125 -1.32 33.86 -8.78
N SER A 126 -0.85 32.63 -8.58
CA SER A 126 0.13 31.98 -9.47
C SER A 126 -0.47 31.32 -10.71
N GLY A 127 -1.80 31.38 -10.90
CA GLY A 127 -2.50 30.74 -12.02
C GLY A 127 -2.66 29.22 -11.93
N ASN A 128 -2.34 28.62 -10.78
CA ASN A 128 -2.40 27.18 -10.52
C ASN A 128 -3.72 26.67 -9.92
N SER A 129 -4.77 27.50 -9.82
CA SER A 129 -6.07 27.13 -9.25
C SER A 129 -6.67 25.84 -9.83
N LYS A 130 -6.52 25.61 -11.14
CA LYS A 130 -7.03 24.39 -11.78
C LYS A 130 -6.33 23.14 -11.29
N ARG A 131 -5.00 23.19 -11.11
CA ARG A 131 -4.19 22.10 -10.60
C ARG A 131 -4.56 21.78 -9.15
N LEU A 132 -4.62 22.80 -8.30
CA LEU A 132 -4.99 22.60 -6.90
C LEU A 132 -6.42 22.05 -6.76
N LYS A 133 -7.36 22.51 -7.61
CA LYS A 133 -8.72 21.96 -7.65
C LYS A 133 -8.71 20.48 -8.06
N GLN A 134 -8.00 20.13 -9.14
CA GLN A 134 -7.84 18.75 -9.58
C GLN A 134 -7.28 17.86 -8.45
N ALA A 135 -6.27 18.36 -7.73
CA ALA A 135 -5.68 17.63 -6.61
C ALA A 135 -6.70 17.36 -5.51
N ALA A 136 -7.48 18.37 -5.13
CA ALA A 136 -8.53 18.24 -4.11
C ALA A 136 -9.66 17.28 -4.54
N ASP A 137 -10.10 17.37 -5.80
CA ASP A 137 -11.16 16.52 -6.35
C ASP A 137 -10.69 15.04 -6.37
N ASN A 138 -9.47 14.81 -6.85
CA ASN A 138 -8.85 13.48 -6.88
C ASN A 138 -8.63 12.89 -5.48
N GLN A 139 -8.23 13.72 -4.50
CA GLN A 139 -8.14 13.27 -3.11
C GLN A 139 -9.51 12.87 -2.57
N ASN A 140 -10.56 13.63 -2.84
CA ASN A 140 -11.92 13.28 -2.42
C ASN A 140 -12.39 11.95 -3.05
N ASP A 141 -12.03 11.70 -4.30
CA ASP A 141 -12.33 10.43 -4.97
C ASP A 141 -11.58 9.25 -4.33
N LEU A 142 -10.31 9.44 -3.94
CA LEU A 142 -9.57 8.44 -3.15
C LEU A 142 -10.26 8.17 -1.82
N ARG A 143 -10.77 9.20 -1.13
CA ARG A 143 -11.49 9.01 0.14
C ARG A 143 -12.75 8.17 -0.03
N LYS A 144 -13.49 8.39 -1.12
CA LYS A 144 -14.70 7.61 -1.43
C LYS A 144 -14.36 6.17 -1.77
N LYS A 145 -13.32 5.96 -2.59
CA LYS A 145 -12.89 4.62 -3.04
C LYS A 145 -12.17 3.80 -1.98
N ALA A 146 -11.59 4.44 -0.97
CA ALA A 146 -11.01 3.77 0.18
C ALA A 146 -12.07 3.08 1.06
N PHE A 147 -13.32 3.53 0.99
CA PHE A 147 -14.44 2.81 1.59
C PHE A 147 -14.94 1.76 0.60
N ARG A 148 -14.67 0.49 0.89
CA ARG A 148 -15.01 -0.65 0.03
C ARG A 148 -15.98 -1.56 0.78
N GLU A 149 -17.02 -2.02 0.11
CA GLU A 149 -17.95 -3.01 0.68
C GLU A 149 -17.39 -4.44 0.62
N GLU A 150 -16.55 -4.74 -0.36
CA GLU A 150 -15.87 -6.03 -0.48
C GLU A 150 -14.72 -6.16 0.52
N LEU A 151 -14.82 -7.19 1.36
CA LEU A 151 -13.80 -7.58 2.32
C LEU A 151 -12.57 -8.14 1.59
N ALA A 152 -11.38 -7.66 1.94
CA ALA A 152 -10.13 -8.21 1.47
C ALA A 152 -9.04 -8.13 2.55
N ILE A 153 -8.28 -9.21 2.67
CA ILE A 153 -7.04 -9.30 3.43
C ILE A 153 -5.91 -9.49 2.42
N TYR A 154 -4.88 -8.67 2.49
CA TYR A 154 -3.76 -8.67 1.55
C TYR A 154 -2.47 -8.28 2.26
N ASN A 155 -1.33 -8.37 1.57
CA ASN A 155 0.00 -8.09 2.14
C ASN A 155 0.24 -8.90 3.44
N VAL A 156 -0.11 -10.19 3.43
CA VAL A 156 0.08 -11.07 4.58
C VAL A 156 1.56 -11.44 4.67
N HIS A 157 2.20 -11.13 5.79
CA HIS A 157 3.61 -11.42 6.01
C HIS A 157 3.90 -11.62 7.49
N TRP A 158 5.07 -12.19 7.75
CA TRP A 158 5.58 -12.44 9.09
C TRP A 158 6.53 -11.32 9.51
N GLU A 159 6.32 -10.80 10.71
CA GLU A 159 7.29 -9.97 11.44
C GLU A 159 7.81 -10.79 12.62
N ARG A 160 9.13 -10.77 12.85
CA ARG A 160 9.78 -11.45 13.98
C ARG A 160 10.50 -10.41 14.84
N GLU A 161 10.21 -10.41 16.13
CA GLU A 161 10.88 -9.60 17.14
C GLU A 161 11.50 -10.52 18.21
N GLU A 162 12.74 -10.23 18.60
CA GLU A 162 13.38 -10.87 19.74
C GLU A 162 12.99 -10.12 21.01
N VAL A 163 12.45 -10.84 22.00
CA VAL A 163 11.98 -10.24 23.26
C VAL A 163 12.75 -10.87 24.41
N PHE A 164 13.42 -10.02 25.19
CA PHE A 164 14.08 -10.42 26.43
C PHE A 164 13.07 -10.37 27.58
N THR A 165 12.95 -11.46 28.34
CA THR A 165 12.16 -11.47 29.58
C THR A 165 13.05 -11.18 30.78
N ASP A 166 12.47 -10.61 31.85
CA ASP A 166 13.17 -10.33 33.11
C ASP A 166 13.75 -11.59 33.78
N GLU A 167 13.27 -12.78 33.38
CA GLU A 167 13.73 -14.09 33.84
C GLU A 167 14.95 -14.63 33.07
N GLY A 168 15.50 -13.86 32.11
CA GLY A 168 16.71 -14.24 31.36
C GLY A 168 16.48 -15.21 30.20
N PHE A 169 15.22 -15.48 29.83
CA PHE A 169 14.88 -16.27 28.64
C PHE A 169 14.72 -15.36 27.41
N MET A 170 15.30 -15.77 26.29
CA MET A 170 15.03 -15.16 24.98
C MET A 170 13.77 -15.81 24.40
N ARG A 171 12.70 -15.03 24.21
CA ARG A 171 11.50 -15.48 23.49
C ARG A 171 11.44 -14.82 22.13
N HIS A 172 10.88 -15.52 21.15
CA HIS A 172 10.59 -14.96 19.85
C HIS A 172 9.11 -14.56 19.80
N LYS A 173 8.85 -13.27 19.56
CA LYS A 173 7.51 -12.81 19.23
C LYS A 173 7.36 -12.88 17.71
N ILE A 174 6.48 -13.76 17.27
CA ILE A 174 6.08 -13.88 15.88
C ILE A 174 4.76 -13.13 15.71
N THR A 175 4.70 -12.25 14.72
CA THR A 175 3.50 -11.47 14.41
C THR A 175 3.10 -11.73 12.97
N VAL A 176 1.87 -12.17 12.75
CA VAL A 176 1.24 -12.16 11.43
C VAL A 176 0.68 -10.76 11.20
N VAL A 177 1.12 -10.12 10.13
CA VAL A 177 0.64 -8.79 9.73
C VAL A 177 -0.06 -8.90 8.40
N ALA A 178 -1.22 -8.27 8.28
CA ALA A 178 -1.93 -8.15 7.02
C ALA A 178 -2.62 -6.80 6.90
N ASP A 179 -2.68 -6.28 5.69
CA ASP A 179 -3.47 -5.09 5.37
C ASP A 179 -4.92 -5.50 5.07
N THR A 180 -5.86 -4.66 5.49
CA THR A 180 -7.29 -4.96 5.40
C THR A 180 -8.04 -3.89 4.59
N SER A 181 -9.10 -4.33 3.91
CA SER A 181 -10.02 -3.49 3.16
C SER A 181 -11.45 -3.96 3.44
N GLY A 182 -12.35 -3.02 3.69
CA GLY A 182 -13.77 -3.29 3.98
C GLY A 182 -14.08 -3.71 5.42
N TYR A 183 -13.06 -3.97 6.23
CA TYR A 183 -13.20 -4.26 7.66
C TYR A 183 -13.35 -2.98 8.47
N GLU A 184 -14.19 -3.02 9.51
CA GLU A 184 -14.38 -1.93 10.46
C GLU A 184 -13.25 -1.90 11.52
N GLU A 185 -13.06 -0.74 12.13
CA GLU A 185 -12.07 -0.59 13.20
C GLU A 185 -12.49 -1.41 14.43
N GLY A 186 -11.57 -2.22 14.96
CA GLY A 186 -11.83 -3.07 16.12
C GLY A 186 -12.42 -4.45 15.79
N GLU A 187 -12.69 -4.76 14.52
CA GLU A 187 -13.08 -6.12 14.13
C GLU A 187 -11.94 -7.11 14.39
N THR A 188 -12.28 -8.31 14.86
CA THR A 188 -11.31 -9.38 15.12
C THR A 188 -11.19 -10.27 13.89
N ILE A 189 -9.96 -10.53 13.47
CA ILE A 189 -9.62 -11.48 12.42
C ILE A 189 -8.81 -12.61 13.05
N THR A 190 -9.25 -13.85 12.83
CA THR A 190 -8.56 -15.06 13.24
C THR A 190 -7.75 -15.62 12.08
N PHE A 191 -6.46 -15.83 12.29
CA PHE A 191 -5.58 -16.54 11.36
C PHE A 191 -5.37 -17.96 11.86
N THR A 192 -5.56 -18.93 10.96
CA THR A 192 -5.20 -20.32 11.20
C THR A 192 -3.88 -20.61 10.50
N ILE A 193 -2.88 -21.01 11.29
CA ILE A 193 -1.54 -21.35 10.83
C ILE A 193 -1.45 -22.88 10.80
N THR A 194 -1.29 -23.43 9.61
CA THR A 194 -1.09 -24.86 9.39
C THR A 194 0.39 -25.10 9.11
N PRO A 195 1.11 -25.88 9.94
CA PRO A 195 2.51 -26.19 9.71
C PRO A 195 2.69 -27.11 8.50
N ASP A 196 3.72 -26.84 7.69
CA ASP A 196 3.99 -27.54 6.41
C ASP A 196 4.61 -28.94 6.59
N ASP A 197 5.33 -29.19 7.69
CA ASP A 197 6.09 -30.43 7.87
C ASP A 197 5.33 -31.50 8.66
N ILE A 198 5.25 -32.70 8.06
CA ILE A 198 5.04 -33.96 8.78
C ILE A 198 6.40 -34.38 9.32
N ASP A 199 6.54 -34.51 10.64
CA ASP A 199 7.74 -35.09 11.25
C ASP A 199 7.99 -36.51 10.66
N PRO A 200 9.09 -36.73 9.91
CA PRO A 200 9.37 -38.02 9.28
C PRO A 200 9.71 -39.12 10.29
N ASP A 201 10.09 -38.79 11.52
CA ASP A 201 10.45 -39.72 12.59
C ASP A 201 9.30 -40.01 13.56
N PHE A 202 8.31 -39.11 13.70
CA PHE A 202 7.22 -39.25 14.68
C PHE A 202 5.80 -39.30 14.12
N GLY A 203 5.57 -39.06 12.82
CA GLY A 203 4.25 -39.26 12.18
C GLY A 203 3.11 -38.41 12.75
N LEU A 204 3.42 -37.42 13.60
CA LEU A 204 2.46 -36.48 14.15
C LEU A 204 2.53 -35.21 13.32
N GLN A 205 1.41 -34.86 12.68
CA GLN A 205 1.22 -33.54 12.09
C GLN A 205 1.14 -32.54 13.26
N PRO A 206 1.93 -31.45 13.28
CA PRO A 206 1.85 -30.50 14.37
C PRO A 206 0.46 -29.83 14.37
N ASP A 207 -0.08 -29.56 15.57
CA ASP A 207 -1.42 -29.00 15.71
C ASP A 207 -1.53 -27.63 15.00
N GLU A 208 -2.69 -27.39 14.38
CA GLU A 208 -3.02 -26.07 13.84
C GLU A 208 -2.97 -25.02 14.95
N LYS A 209 -2.36 -23.87 14.65
CA LYS A 209 -2.27 -22.76 15.57
C LYS A 209 -3.21 -21.64 15.15
N GLN A 210 -4.15 -21.28 16.00
CA GLN A 210 -4.98 -20.09 15.80
C GLN A 210 -4.37 -18.89 16.55
N VAL A 211 -4.31 -17.76 15.85
CA VAL A 211 -3.90 -16.47 16.41
C VAL A 211 -4.92 -15.42 15.99
N GLU A 212 -5.23 -14.50 16.89
CA GLU A 212 -6.22 -13.45 16.65
C GLU A 212 -5.56 -12.08 16.67
N GLY A 213 -6.07 -11.17 15.84
CA GLY A 213 -5.68 -9.78 15.84
C GLY A 213 -6.90 -8.90 15.60
N THR A 214 -6.82 -7.66 16.08
CA THR A 214 -7.85 -6.64 15.83
C THR A 214 -7.43 -5.72 14.69
N VAL A 215 -8.42 -5.28 13.90
CA VAL A 215 -8.20 -4.34 12.81
C VAL A 215 -7.98 -2.95 13.40
N GLU A 216 -6.78 -2.42 13.20
CA GLU A 216 -6.41 -1.05 13.54
C GLU A 216 -5.87 -0.33 12.31
N ASN A 217 -6.47 0.81 11.96
CA ASN A 217 -6.05 1.64 10.84
C ASN A 217 -5.95 0.91 9.48
N GLY A 218 -6.79 -0.10 9.25
CA GLY A 218 -6.78 -0.89 8.01
C GLY A 218 -5.64 -1.90 7.93
N ARG A 219 -5.16 -2.36 9.09
CA ARG A 219 -4.16 -3.41 9.25
C ARG A 219 -4.55 -4.27 10.44
N VAL A 220 -4.25 -5.56 10.39
CA VAL A 220 -4.37 -6.46 11.53
C VAL A 220 -3.00 -7.01 11.89
N ARG A 221 -2.76 -7.13 13.19
CA ARG A 221 -1.56 -7.76 13.76
C ARG A 221 -2.02 -8.83 14.75
N ALA A 222 -1.67 -10.08 14.47
CA ALA A 222 -1.93 -11.21 15.36
C ALA A 222 -0.59 -11.70 15.92
N GLU A 223 -0.43 -11.61 17.24
CA GLU A 223 0.84 -11.90 17.92
C GLU A 223 0.83 -13.28 18.58
N TRP A 224 1.97 -13.96 18.54
CA TRP A 224 2.20 -15.24 19.19
C TRP A 224 3.64 -15.30 19.73
N LEU A 225 3.77 -15.65 21.02
CA LEU A 225 5.06 -15.90 21.66
C LEU A 225 5.45 -17.36 21.48
N VAL A 226 6.65 -17.58 20.95
CA VAL A 226 7.28 -18.88 20.80
C VAL A 226 8.47 -18.97 21.74
N GLU A 227 8.42 -19.96 22.62
CA GLU A 227 9.57 -20.39 23.42
C GLU A 227 10.44 -21.30 22.55
N ILE A 228 11.75 -21.04 22.53
CA ILE A 228 12.76 -21.91 21.89
C ILE A 228 13.57 -22.59 22.99
#